data_AF-X1UTQ9-F1
#
_entry.id   AF-X1UTQ9-F1
#
_cell.length_a   1.000
_cell.length_b   1.000
_cell.length_c   1.000
_cell.angle_alpha   90.00
_cell.angle_beta   90.00
_cell.angle_gamma   90.00
#
_symmetry.space_group_name_H-M   'P 1'
#
loop_
_entity.id
_entity.type
_entity.pdbx_description
1 polymer ?
#
loop_
_entity_poly.entity_id
_entity_poly.type
_entity_poly.pdbx_seq_one_letter_code
_entity_poly.pdbx_strand_id
1 'polypeptide(L)' 'MVSIIYSTTGSIEEARKIARILVEEKLVACVNIIPKIESIYRWQGKIEEDNECVLL' A
#
# COMPACT_ATOMS: atom_id res chain seq x y z
N MET A 1 -7.81 -12.90 17.08
CA MET A 1 -8.26 -12.92 15.66
C MET A 1 -7.20 -12.19 14.86
N VAL A 2 -6.76 -12.74 13.73
CA VAL A 2 -5.75 -12.13 12.86
C VAL A 2 -6.46 -11.73 11.56
N SER A 3 -6.12 -10.55 11.05
CA SER A 3 -6.64 -10.03 9.78
C SER A 3 -5.47 -9.65 8.88
N ILE A 4 -5.66 -9.77 7.57
CA ILE A 4 -4.74 -9.24 6.56
C ILE A 4 -5.38 -7.97 6.01
N ILE A 5 -4.60 -6.89 5.91
CA ILE A 5 -5.06 -5.61 5.39
C ILE A 5 -4.40 -5.39 4.04
N TYR A 6 -5.19 -5.14 3.00
CA TYR A 6 -4.69 -4.76 1.69
C TYR A 6 -4.81 -3.25 1.54
N SER A 7 -3.71 -2.57 1.20
CA SER A 7 -3.70 -1.15 0.88
C SER A 7 -2.72 -0.85 -0.24
N THR A 8 -2.90 0.28 -0.93
CA THR A 8 -1.92 0.81 -1.87
C THR A 8 -1.34 2.14 -1.37
N THR A 9 -0.18 2.52 -1.91
CA THR A 9 0.50 3.80 -1.66
C THR A 9 1.10 4.34 -2.96
N GLY A 10 1.22 5.66 -3.09
CA GLY A 10 1.65 6.30 -4.34
C GLY A 10 3.15 6.22 -4.63
N SER A 11 3.98 5.82 -3.67
CA SER A 11 5.42 5.66 -3.86
C SER A 11 6.04 4.61 -2.94
N ILE A 12 7.23 4.14 -3.29
CA ILE A 12 7.97 3.19 -2.46
C ILE A 12 8.50 3.85 -1.17
N GLU A 13 8.82 5.15 -1.22
CA GLU A 13 9.21 5.95 -0.06
C GLU A 13 8.06 6.05 0.95
N GLU A 14 6.84 6.32 0.47
CA GLU A 14 5.64 6.37 1.30
C GLU A 14 5.31 4.99 1.91
N ALA A 15 5.31 3.92 1.09
CA ALA A 15 5.12 2.56 1.57
C ALA A 15 6.09 2.20 2.71
N ARG A 16 7.39 2.50 2.54
CA ARG A 16 8.41 2.23 3.57
C ARG A 16 8.18 3.04 4.83
N LYS A 17 7.80 4.31 4.70
CA LYS A 17 7.51 5.19 5.84
C LYS A 17 6.33 4.65 6.65
N ILE A 18 5.22 4.33 5.98
CA ILE A 18 4.02 3.77 6.63
C ILE A 18 4.33 2.43 7.29
N ALA A 19 4.96 1.50 6.56
CA ALA A 19 5.28 0.18 7.07
C ALA A 19 6.16 0.23 8.34
N ARG A 20 7.17 1.12 8.37
CA ARG A 20 8.02 1.30 9.55
C ARG A 20 7.23 1.82 10.74
N ILE A 21 6.45 2.88 10.56
CA ILE A 21 5.65 3.47 11.66
C ILE A 21 4.68 2.43 12.24
N LEU A 22 3.98 1.66 11.39
CA LEU A 22 3.01 0.66 11.85
C LEU A 22 3.66 -0.43 12.72
N VAL A 23 4.87 -0.85 12.38
CA VAL A 23 5.61 -1.87 13.15
C VAL A 23 6.25 -1.26 14.40
N GLU A 24 6.83 -0.07 14.31
CA GLU A 24 7.44 0.65 15.45
C GLU A 24 6.42 0.95 16.55
N GLU A 25 5.21 1.39 16.17
CA GLU A 25 4.08 1.65 17.06
C GLU A 25 3.34 0.36 17.48
N LYS A 26 3.81 -0.81 17.04
CA LYS A 26 3.23 -2.14 17.36
C LYS A 26 1.75 -2.27 16.98
N LEU A 27 1.31 -1.56 15.94
CA LEU A 27 -0.05 -1.64 15.42
C LEU A 27 -0.24 -2.87 14.53
N VAL A 28 0.83 -3.32 13.87
CA VAL A 28 0.89 -4.55 13.07
C VAL A 28 2.15 -5.34 13.40
N ALA A 29 2.09 -6.66 13.20
CA ALA A 29 3.26 -7.51 13.42
C ALA A 29 4.25 -7.47 12.24
N CYS A 30 3.76 -7.32 11.01
CA CYS A 30 4.57 -7.21 9.80
C CYS A 30 3.82 -6.43 8.72
N VAL A 31 4.57 -5.99 7.70
CA VAL A 31 4.03 -5.45 6.45
C VAL A 31 4.90 -5.96 5.29
N ASN A 32 4.29 -6.54 4.27
CA ASN A 32 4.97 -6.85 3.01
C ASN A 32 4.75 -5.69 2.03
N ILE A 33 5.82 -5.25 1.37
CA ILE A 33 5.76 -4.20 0.35
C ILE A 33 6.01 -4.82 -1.02
N ILE A 34 5.03 -4.76 -1.91
CA ILE A 34 5.15 -5.20 -3.30
C ILE A 34 5.28 -3.93 -4.16
N PRO A 35 6.48 -3.61 -4.67
CA PRO A 35 6.69 -2.39 -5.42
C PRO A 35 6.27 -2.52 -6.89
N LYS A 36 6.04 -1.39 -7.55
CA LYS A 36 5.84 -1.27 -9.01
C LYS A 36 4.65 -2.08 -9.52
N ILE A 37 3.50 -1.93 -8.86
CA ILE A 37 2.24 -2.44 -9.39
C ILE A 37 1.57 -1.36 -10.26
N GLU A 38 0.74 -1.82 -11.20
CA GLU A 38 -0.13 -0.95 -11.99
C GLU A 38 -1.56 -1.07 -11.45
N SER A 39 -2.12 0.05 -11.05
CA SER A 39 -3.49 0.17 -10.55
C SER A 39 -4.35 0.79 -11.63
N ILE A 40 -5.34 0.02 -12.11
CA ILE A 40 -6.30 0.46 -13.12
C ILE A 40 -7.66 0.67 -12.46
N TYR A 41 -8.19 1.89 -12.48
CA TYR A 41 -9.42 2.24 -11.78
C TYR A 41 -10.22 3.32 -12.51
N ARG A 42 -11.45 3.60 -12.04
CA ARG A 42 -12.32 4.63 -12.62
C ARG A 42 -12.32 5.89 -11.76
N TRP A 43 -11.99 7.01 -12.36
CA TRP A 43 -12.05 8.33 -11.72
C TRP A 43 -12.66 9.36 -12.66
N GLN A 44 -13.60 10.16 -12.15
CA GLN A 44 -14.33 11.19 -12.93
C GLN A 44 -14.87 10.69 -14.29
N GLY A 45 -15.33 9.43 -14.33
CA GLY A 45 -15.89 8.81 -15.53
C GLY A 45 -14.87 8.21 -16.50
N LYS A 46 -13.56 8.42 -16.30
CA LYS A 46 -12.48 7.88 -17.12
C LYS A 46 -11.80 6.69 -16.45
N ILE A 47 -11.16 5.84 -17.26
CA ILE A 47 -10.23 4.83 -16.75
C ILE A 47 -8.89 5.53 -16.58
N GLU A 48 -8.33 5.43 -15.39
CA GLU A 48 -7.01 5.93 -15.01
C GLU A 48 -6.11 4.74 -14.68
N GLU A 49 -4.81 4.94 -14.89
CA GLU A 49 -3.76 3.97 -14.64
C GLU A 49 -2.68 4.67 -13.82
N ASP A 50 -2.36 4.14 -12.64
CA ASP A 50 -1.30 4.67 -11.77
C ASP A 50 -0.30 3.59 -11.36
N ASN A 51 0.95 4.02 -11.15
CA ASN A 51 1.99 3.16 -10.59
C ASN A 51 1.98 3.28 -9.07
N GLU A 52 1.75 2.17 -8.38
CA GLU A 52 1.63 2.14 -6.92
C GLU A 52 2.53 1.07 -6.27
N CYS A 53 2.49 0.99 -4.95
CA CYS A 53 2.98 -0.14 -4.17
C CYS A 53 1.84 -0.75 -3.36
N VAL A 54 1.82 -2.08 -3.22
CA VAL A 54 0.88 -2.77 -2.32
C VAL A 54 1.51 -2.97 -0.94
N LEU A 55 0.70 -2.79 0.10
CA LEU A 55 0.96 -3.19 1.48
C LEU A 55 0.03 -4.35 1.86
N LEU A 56 0.62 -5.39 2.46
CA LEU A 56 -0.06 -6.56 3.04
C LEU A 56 0.34 -6.79 4.49
#